data_AF-A0A9D8E0N2-F1
#
_entry.id   AF-A0A9D8E0N2-F1
#
_cell.length_a   1.000
_cell.length_b   1.000
_cell.length_c   1.000
_cell.angle_alpha   90.00
_cell.angle_beta   90.00
_cell.angle_gamma   90.00
#
_symmetry.space_group_name_H-M   'P 1'
#
loop_
_entity.id
_entity.type
_entity.pdbx_description
1 polymer ?
#
loop_
_entity_poly.entity_id
_entity_poly.type
_entity_poly.pdbx_seq_one_letter_code
_entity_poly.pdbx_strand_id
1 'polypeptide(L)' 'METAFGKAAEGSGEGGSIPLVAALQQVAPHAQVILMGAKDPAALIHAPNESVDLGEVQRMVLAEALFMARLGGGV' A
#
# COMPACT_ATOMS: atom_id res chain seq x y z
N MET A 1 -3.15 7.75 5.92
CA MET A 1 -1.83 7.56 6.55
C MET A 1 -1.75 8.23 7.91
N GLU A 2 -1.96 9.55 8.04
CA GLU A 2 -1.79 10.28 9.31
C GLU A 2 -2.49 9.65 10.52
N THR A 3 -3.76 9.26 10.40
CA THR A 3 -4.50 8.62 11.50
C THR A 3 -3.86 7.31 11.98
N ALA A 4 -3.29 6.52 11.08
CA ALA A 4 -2.77 5.20 11.40
C ALA A 4 -1.26 5.21 11.73
N PHE A 5 -0.49 6.10 11.12
CA PHE A 5 0.98 6.15 11.21
C PHE A 5 1.52 7.40 11.90
N GLY A 6 0.67 8.39 12.21
CA GLY A 6 1.09 9.68 12.77
C GLY A 6 1.91 10.55 11.80
N LYS A 7 1.93 10.20 10.51
CA LYS A 7 2.69 10.88 9.46
C LYS A 7 1.90 10.97 8.15
N ALA A 8 2.20 12.00 7.35
CA ALA A 8 1.63 12.18 6.03
C ALA A 8 1.96 11.00 5.10
N ALA A 9 1.14 10.80 4.07
CA ALA A 9 1.46 9.83 3.02
C ALA A 9 2.60 10.38 2.15
N GLU A 10 3.54 9.52 1.78
CA GLU A 10 4.64 9.85 0.88
C GLU A 10 4.64 8.89 -0.31
N GLY A 11 4.99 9.40 -1.48
CA GLY A 11 5.18 8.58 -2.68
C GLY A 11 6.58 7.96 -2.69
N SER A 12 6.66 6.68 -3.03
CA SER A 12 7.93 5.97 -3.21
C SER A 12 8.00 5.33 -4.60
N GLY A 13 9.19 5.31 -5.18
CA GLY A 13 9.48 4.53 -6.38
C GLY A 13 9.89 3.11 -5.98
N GLU A 14 9.42 2.11 -6.73
CA GLU A 14 9.75 0.70 -6.51
C GLU A 14 10.41 0.11 -7.76
N GLY A 15 11.49 -0.63 -7.58
CA GLY A 15 12.21 -1.30 -8.68
C GLY A 15 11.60 -2.64 -9.09
N GLY A 16 10.73 -3.21 -8.27
CA GLY A 16 10.01 -4.44 -8.57
C GLY A 16 8.91 -4.24 -9.61
N SER A 17 8.68 -5.25 -10.46
CA SER A 17 7.59 -5.21 -11.42
C SER A 17 6.29 -5.74 -10.81
N ILE A 18 5.18 -5.06 -11.11
CA ILE A 18 3.83 -5.52 -10.78
C ILE A 18 3.05 -5.60 -12.11
N PRO A 19 3.06 -6.77 -12.79
CA PRO A 19 2.48 -6.92 -14.12
C PRO A 19 1.00 -6.50 -14.23
N LEU A 20 0.25 -6.66 -13.14
CA LEU A 20 -1.15 -6.24 -13.07
C LEU A 20 -1.31 -4.72 -13.31
N VAL A 21 -0.39 -3.89 -12.82
CA VAL A 21 -0.46 -2.43 -13.02
C VAL A 21 -0.30 -2.10 -14.49
N ALA A 22 0.67 -2.72 -15.18
CA ALA A 22 0.86 -2.54 -16.61
C ALA A 22 -0.37 -2.99 -17.42
N ALA A 23 -0.98 -4.13 -17.04
CA ALA A 23 -2.20 -4.59 -17.66
C ALA A 23 -3.38 -3.63 -17.43
N LEU A 24 -3.55 -3.12 -16.20
CA LEU A 24 -4.58 -2.14 -15.86
C LEU A 24 -4.43 -0.84 -16.64
N GLN A 25 -3.20 -0.36 -16.83
CA GLN A 25 -2.93 0.83 -17.64
C GLN A 25 -3.34 0.66 -19.11
N GLN A 26 -3.29 -0.57 -19.64
CA GLN A 26 -3.75 -0.85 -21.01
C GLN A 26 -5.26 -0.89 -21.13
N VAL A 27 -5.95 -1.54 -20.18
CA VAL A 27 -7.41 -1.75 -20.27
C VAL A 27 -8.22 -0.59 -19.70
N ALA A 28 -7.64 0.20 -18.78
CA ALA A 28 -8.28 1.33 -18.11
C ALA A 28 -7.31 2.52 -17.99
N PRO A 29 -6.90 3.14 -19.12
CA PRO A 29 -5.83 4.15 -19.15
C PRO A 29 -6.14 5.43 -18.35
N HIS A 30 -7.41 5.66 -18.02
CA HIS A 30 -7.85 6.82 -17.24
C HIS A 30 -8.07 6.50 -15.75
N ALA A 31 -7.95 5.23 -15.36
CA ALA A 31 -8.07 4.85 -13.96
C ALA A 31 -6.85 5.33 -13.18
N GLN A 32 -7.09 5.90 -12.00
CA GLN A 32 -6.01 6.16 -11.04
C GLN A 32 -5.67 4.85 -10.33
N VAL A 33 -4.38 4.57 -10.18
CA VAL A 33 -3.88 3.39 -9.49
C VAL A 33 -3.07 3.85 -8.29
N ILE A 34 -3.45 3.36 -7.11
CA ILE A 34 -2.70 3.56 -5.87
C ILE A 34 -2.17 2.19 -5.44
N LEU A 35 -0.86 2.11 -5.24
CA LEU A 35 -0.22 0.96 -4.62
C LEU A 35 0.12 1.32 -3.18
N MET A 36 -0.41 0.54 -2.25
CA MET A 36 -0.15 0.68 -0.82
C MET A 36 -0.18 -0.71 -0.17
N GLY A 37 0.60 -0.91 0.88
CA GLY A 37 0.68 -2.17 1.60
C GLY A 37 1.71 -2.11 2.72
N ALA A 38 1.75 -3.15 3.55
CA ALA A 38 2.78 -3.32 4.58
C ALA A 38 4.06 -3.84 3.92
N LYS A 39 5.19 -3.17 4.16
CA LYS A 39 6.51 -3.48 3.62
C LYS A 39 7.55 -2.78 4.50
N ASP A 40 7.68 -3.25 5.72
CA ASP A 40 8.65 -2.70 6.64
C ASP A 40 10.09 -2.93 6.11
N PRO A 41 11.07 -2.09 6.48
CA PRO A 41 12.44 -2.22 5.97
C PRO A 41 13.13 -3.55 6.30
N ALA A 42 12.65 -4.30 7.30
CA ALA A 42 13.20 -5.59 7.72
C ALA A 42 12.48 -6.78 7.08
N ALA A 43 11.50 -6.55 6.20
CA ALA A 43 10.68 -7.61 5.62
C ALA A 43 11.48 -8.63 4.81
N LEU A 44 12.62 -8.25 4.18
CA LEU A 44 13.50 -9.15 3.41
C LEU A 44 12.75 -10.03 2.38
N ILE A 45 11.75 -9.46 1.70
CA ILE A 45 10.91 -10.17 0.73
C ILE A 45 11.78 -10.89 -0.31
N HIS A 46 11.55 -12.20 -0.48
CA HIS A 46 12.30 -13.11 -1.35
C HIS A 46 13.73 -13.45 -0.89
N ALA A 47 14.07 -13.26 0.39
CA ALA A 47 15.34 -13.64 0.97
C ALA A 47 15.15 -14.46 2.27
N PRO A 48 16.19 -15.20 2.74
CA PRO A 48 16.13 -15.85 4.04
C PRO A 48 15.85 -14.87 5.18
N ASN A 49 15.12 -15.34 6.19
CA ASN A 49 14.61 -14.53 7.30
C ASN A 49 13.61 -13.44 6.86
N GLU A 50 12.89 -13.66 5.75
CA GLU A 50 11.70 -12.89 5.40
C GLU A 50 10.76 -12.78 6.61
N SER A 51 10.27 -11.57 6.87
CA SER A 51 9.49 -11.25 8.05
C SER A 51 8.40 -10.23 7.75
N VAL A 52 7.48 -10.07 8.71
CA VAL A 52 6.38 -9.11 8.62
C VAL A 52 6.19 -8.47 10.00
N ASP A 53 6.27 -7.14 10.08
CA ASP A 53 5.87 -6.41 11.28
C ASP A 53 4.34 -6.39 11.42
N LEU A 54 3.82 -7.13 12.41
CA LEU A 54 2.37 -7.18 12.70
C LEU A 54 1.78 -5.82 13.09
N GLY A 55 2.57 -4.96 13.74
CA GLY A 55 2.16 -3.59 14.04
C GLY A 55 2.02 -2.76 12.77
N GLU A 56 2.90 -2.95 11.78
CA GLU A 56 2.76 -2.30 10.47
C GLU A 56 1.52 -2.81 9.73
N VAL A 57 1.30 -4.13 9.73
CA VAL A 57 0.08 -4.72 9.15
C VAL A 57 -1.17 -4.12 9.78
N GLN A 58 -1.24 -4.02 11.10
CA GLN A 58 -2.40 -3.42 11.78
C GLN A 58 -2.62 -1.96 11.37
N ARG A 59 -1.55 -1.15 11.28
CA ARG A 59 -1.64 0.25 10.85
C ARG A 59 -2.06 0.36 9.38
N MET A 60 -1.54 -0.51 8.51
CA MET A 60 -1.92 -0.53 7.09
C MET A 60 -3.38 -0.93 6.89
N VAL A 61 -3.85 -1.97 7.57
CA VAL A 61 -5.27 -2.36 7.54
C VAL A 61 -6.17 -1.20 7.98
N LEU A 62 -5.81 -0.50 9.06
CA LEU A 62 -6.55 0.69 9.49
C LEU A 62 -6.52 1.79 8.43
N ALA A 63 -5.36 2.05 7.82
CA ALA A 63 -5.22 3.07 6.78
C ALA A 63 -6.07 2.75 5.53
N GLU A 64 -6.08 1.49 5.07
CA GLU A 64 -6.86 1.01 3.93
C GLU A 64 -8.37 1.05 4.23
N ALA A 65 -8.79 0.60 5.41
CA ALA A 65 -10.19 0.66 5.84
C ALA A 65 -10.70 2.11 5.87
N LEU A 66 -9.92 3.02 6.46
CA LEU A 66 -10.26 4.45 6.50
C LEU A 66 -10.25 5.07 5.09
N PHE A 67 -9.32 4.67 4.22
CA PHE A 67 -9.29 5.15 2.84
C PHE A 67 -10.57 4.74 2.09
N MET A 68 -10.94 3.45 2.15
CA MET A 68 -12.17 2.95 1.51
C MET A 68 -13.43 3.60 2.08
N ALA A 69 -13.50 3.76 3.40
CA ALA A 69 -14.64 4.42 4.05
C ALA A 69 -14.78 5.87 3.56
N ARG A 70 -13.69 6.65 3.57
CA ARG A 70 -13.71 8.05 3.10
C ARG A 70 -14.00 8.17 1.62
N LEU A 71 -13.41 7.31 0.80
CA LEU A 71 -13.65 7.28 -0.64
C LEU A 71 -15.13 6.98 -0.97
N GLY A 72 -15.77 6.12 -0.17
CA GLY A 72 -17.20 5.82 -0.25
C GLY A 72 -18.12 6.87 0.36
N GLY A 73 -17.60 7.99 0.88
CA GLY A 73 -18.39 9.03 1.56
C GLY A 73 -18.81 8.69 2.99
N GLY A 74 -18.16 7.71 3.62
CA GLY A 74 -18.33 7.35 5.02
C GLY A 74 -17.58 8.28 5.99
N VAL A 75 -17.11 7.70 7.09
CA VAL A 75 -16.31 8.39 8.14
C VAL A 75 -15.02 9.00 7.62
#